data_AF-A0A3B0TXE5-F1
#
_entry.id   AF-A0A3B0TXE5-F1
#
_cell.length_a   1.000
_cell.length_b   1.000
_cell.length_c   1.000
_cell.angle_alpha   90.00
_cell.angle_beta   90.00
_cell.angle_gamma   90.00
#
_symmetry.space_group_name_H-M   'P 1'
#
loop_
_entity.id
_entity.type
_entity.pdbx_description
1 polymer ?
#
loop_
_entity_poly.entity_id
_entity_poly.type
_entity_poly.pdbx_seq_one_letter_code
_entity_poly.pdbx_strand_id
1 'polypeptide(L)'
;MKFNLFSVEGFVVSDNYTIDEDFGGRNNVEVLAPFKFQIPRQDNVTPLFTTGTGSGGMIIKVNFTTGDKDTDINDRQFIENMQFVSMVLPLGEPEERIAVLTGLLRNDVFNSATAAYEQKELLGSRNAKIGDLDVVDVVGRYIDPDLGLVYVRMVGFPNPDGPDAVFSVSNILAERFDFTSLDDLEFTGGGKALSSFEYIKP
;
A
#
# COMPACT_ATOMS: atom_id res chain seq x y z
N MET A 1 -1.02 12.72 18.41
CA MET A 1 -2.20 11.84 18.52
C MET A 1 -1.81 10.48 17.99
N LYS A 2 -2.17 9.40 18.68
CA LYS A 2 -1.89 8.03 18.22
C LYS A 2 -3.20 7.39 17.75
N PHE A 3 -3.14 6.65 16.65
CA PHE A 3 -4.28 5.98 16.04
C PHE A 3 -4.29 4.51 16.45
N ASN A 4 -5.40 4.07 17.02
CA ASN A 4 -5.70 2.66 17.21
C ASN A 4 -7.01 2.36 16.49
N LEU A 5 -6.96 1.50 15.47
CA LEU A 5 -8.08 1.21 14.58
C LEU A 5 -9.07 0.17 15.14
N PHE A 6 -8.96 -0.16 16.43
CA PHE A 6 -9.78 -1.18 17.09
C PHE A 6 -10.86 -0.70 18.05
N SER A 7 -11.20 0.58 18.07
CA SER A 7 -12.27 1.03 18.97
C SER A 7 -13.66 1.06 18.34
N VAL A 8 -14.10 0.08 17.54
CA VAL A 8 -15.54 -0.07 17.27
C VAL A 8 -15.92 -1.54 17.01
N GLU A 9 -16.71 -2.14 17.92
CA GLU A 9 -17.67 -3.18 17.53
C GLU A 9 -18.69 -2.52 16.59
N GLY A 10 -18.45 -2.57 15.27
CA GLY A 10 -19.34 -1.95 14.30
C GLY A 10 -18.80 -1.88 12.87
N PHE A 11 -19.71 -1.66 11.93
CA PHE A 11 -19.42 -1.54 10.49
C PHE A 11 -18.40 -0.43 10.21
N VAL A 12 -17.29 -0.77 9.56
CA VAL A 12 -16.39 0.21 8.95
C VAL A 12 -17.04 0.68 7.65
N VAL A 13 -17.40 1.96 7.57
CA VAL A 13 -17.87 2.57 6.32
C VAL A 13 -16.65 2.86 5.46
N SER A 14 -16.64 2.37 4.23
CA SER A 14 -15.53 2.55 3.30
C SER A 14 -15.99 3.14 1.97
N ASP A 15 -15.11 3.89 1.32
CA ASP A 15 -15.28 4.37 -0.04
C ASP A 15 -14.61 3.39 -1.01
N ASN A 16 -15.33 2.99 -2.06
CA ASN A 16 -14.82 2.09 -3.10
C ASN A 16 -14.03 2.88 -4.16
N TYR A 17 -12.88 2.36 -4.55
CA TYR A 17 -12.05 2.88 -5.62
C TYR A 17 -11.83 1.81 -6.68
N THR A 18 -12.13 2.15 -7.92
CA THR A 18 -11.95 1.30 -9.09
C THR A 18 -10.85 1.89 -9.95
N ILE A 19 -9.86 1.07 -10.28
CA ILE A 19 -8.68 1.40 -11.07
C ILE A 19 -8.72 0.52 -12.33
N ASP A 20 -9.33 1.06 -13.38
CA ASP A 20 -9.60 0.42 -14.66
C ASP A 20 -9.18 1.33 -15.82
N GLU A 21 -9.57 0.96 -17.05
CA GLU A 21 -9.28 1.75 -18.25
C GLU A 21 -9.85 3.19 -18.16
N ASP A 22 -11.06 3.37 -17.60
CA ASP A 22 -11.68 4.68 -17.41
C ASP A 22 -10.93 5.54 -16.38
N PHE A 23 -10.42 4.93 -15.31
CA PHE A 23 -9.48 5.60 -14.42
C PHE A 23 -8.20 6.00 -15.16
N GLY A 24 -7.62 5.08 -15.93
CA GLY A 24 -6.40 5.30 -16.71
C GLY A 24 -6.54 6.46 -17.68
N GLY A 25 -7.62 6.50 -18.46
CA GLY A 25 -7.91 7.56 -19.43
C GLY A 25 -8.08 8.94 -18.78
N ARG A 26 -8.77 9.02 -17.63
CA ARG A 26 -8.97 10.30 -16.92
C ARG A 26 -7.70 10.85 -16.27
N ASN A 27 -6.81 9.95 -15.85
CA ASN A 27 -5.61 10.32 -15.08
C ASN A 27 -4.32 10.24 -15.90
N ASN A 28 -4.41 9.86 -17.18
CA ASN A 28 -3.26 9.63 -18.07
C ASN A 28 -2.27 8.61 -17.49
N VAL A 29 -2.80 7.48 -17.02
CA VAL A 29 -2.06 6.36 -16.42
C VAL A 29 -2.36 5.08 -17.19
N GLU A 30 -1.33 4.28 -17.49
CA GLU A 30 -1.52 2.95 -18.07
C GLU A 30 -1.94 1.95 -16.97
N VAL A 31 -3.10 1.32 -17.16
CA VAL A 31 -3.65 0.32 -16.23
C VAL A 31 -3.63 -1.05 -16.91
N LEU A 32 -2.55 -1.81 -16.68
CA LEU A 32 -2.34 -3.13 -17.29
C LEU A 32 -3.12 -4.25 -16.58
N ALA A 33 -3.33 -4.11 -15.28
CA ALA A 33 -4.04 -5.09 -14.46
C ALA A 33 -5.11 -4.35 -13.63
N PRO A 34 -6.36 -4.22 -14.14
CA PRO A 34 -7.42 -3.50 -13.47
C PRO A 34 -7.77 -4.08 -12.09
N PHE A 35 -7.98 -3.23 -11.09
CA PHE A 35 -8.25 -3.64 -9.72
C PHE A 35 -9.16 -2.66 -8.99
N LYS A 36 -9.69 -3.09 -7.84
CA LYS A 36 -10.44 -2.23 -6.91
C LYS A 36 -9.94 -2.43 -5.48
N PHE A 37 -10.16 -1.41 -4.67
CA PHE A 37 -9.89 -1.44 -3.23
C PHE A 37 -10.81 -0.45 -2.51
N GLN A 38 -10.83 -0.50 -1.19
CA GLN A 38 -11.67 0.33 -0.35
C GLN A 38 -10.81 1.17 0.59
N ILE A 39 -11.14 2.44 0.77
CA ILE A 39 -10.52 3.27 1.80
C ILE A 39 -11.48 3.38 2.99
N PRO A 40 -11.09 2.97 4.21
CA PRO A 40 -11.94 3.14 5.38
C PRO A 40 -12.09 4.63 5.70
N ARG A 41 -13.33 5.06 6.00
CA ARG A 41 -13.59 6.39 6.54
C ARG A 41 -13.20 6.41 8.01
N GLN A 42 -12.49 7.46 8.41
CA GLN A 42 -12.00 7.64 9.76
C GLN A 42 -12.16 9.09 10.17
N ASP A 43 -12.64 9.31 11.40
CA ASP A 43 -12.75 10.66 11.95
C ASP A 43 -11.35 11.27 12.10
N ASN A 44 -11.22 12.54 11.72
CA ASN A 44 -9.95 13.29 11.78
C ASN A 44 -8.81 12.69 10.95
N VAL A 45 -9.11 11.85 9.97
CA VAL A 45 -8.15 11.38 8.97
C VAL A 45 -8.72 11.63 7.59
N THR A 46 -7.95 12.32 6.75
CA THR A 46 -8.33 12.58 5.37
C THR A 46 -7.36 11.90 4.40
N PRO A 47 -7.86 11.03 3.50
CA PRO A 47 -7.07 10.48 2.40
C PRO A 47 -6.91 11.53 1.28
N LEU A 48 -5.66 11.74 0.85
CA LEU A 48 -5.29 12.62 -0.25
C LEU A 48 -4.68 11.80 -1.38
N PHE A 49 -5.27 11.90 -2.57
CA PHE A 49 -4.91 11.07 -3.72
C PHE A 49 -3.94 11.80 -4.65
N THR A 50 -2.99 11.06 -5.19
CA THR A 50 -2.08 11.52 -6.24
C THR A 50 -1.98 10.41 -7.28
N THR A 51 -2.17 10.74 -8.55
CA THR A 51 -2.04 9.80 -9.65
C THR A 51 -0.70 9.94 -10.34
N GLY A 52 -0.22 8.86 -10.95
CA GLY A 52 1.06 8.87 -11.65
C GLY A 52 0.97 9.74 -12.90
N THR A 53 1.97 10.58 -13.15
CA THR A 53 2.08 11.33 -14.41
C THR A 53 3.42 11.07 -15.12
N GLY A 54 4.10 9.96 -14.82
CA GLY A 54 5.48 9.74 -15.27
C GLY A 54 5.97 8.29 -15.29
N SER A 55 7.22 8.11 -15.74
CA SER A 55 7.94 6.83 -15.82
C SER A 55 8.14 6.22 -14.44
N GLY A 56 7.85 4.92 -14.29
CA GLY A 56 8.03 4.19 -13.02
C GLY A 56 6.84 3.34 -12.58
N GLY A 57 5.76 3.28 -13.36
CA GLY A 57 4.64 2.36 -13.13
C GLY A 57 3.71 2.76 -11.97
N MET A 58 3.90 3.92 -11.33
CA MET A 58 2.99 4.40 -10.29
C MET A 58 1.58 4.60 -10.85
N ILE A 59 0.60 3.96 -10.25
CA ILE A 59 -0.80 4.04 -10.67
C ILE A 59 -1.51 5.12 -9.84
N ILE A 60 -1.51 4.93 -8.53
CA ILE A 60 -2.18 5.80 -7.57
C ILE A 60 -1.43 5.74 -6.22
N LYS A 61 -1.37 6.89 -5.55
CA LYS A 61 -0.87 7.03 -4.18
C LYS A 61 -1.95 7.68 -3.32
N VAL A 62 -2.13 7.15 -2.13
CA VAL A 62 -3.03 7.66 -1.09
C VAL A 62 -2.17 8.08 0.08
N ASN A 63 -2.24 9.36 0.48
CA ASN A 63 -1.63 9.86 1.70
C ASN A 63 -2.72 10.04 2.76
N PHE A 64 -2.58 9.37 3.89
CA PHE A 64 -3.45 9.55 5.03
C PHE A 64 -2.86 10.65 5.92
N THR A 65 -3.66 11.67 6.18
CA THR A 65 -3.24 12.87 6.91
C THR A 65 -4.23 13.20 8.02
N THR A 66 -3.75 13.82 9.10
CA THR A 66 -4.63 14.28 10.18
C THR A 66 -5.57 15.38 9.70
N GLY A 67 -6.71 15.50 10.36
CA GLY A 67 -7.73 16.49 10.05
C GLY A 67 -8.84 15.95 9.17
N ASP A 68 -9.97 16.63 9.19
CA ASP A 68 -11.10 16.37 8.31
C ASP A 68 -10.98 17.14 6.98
N LYS A 69 -12.02 17.05 6.15
CA LYS A 69 -12.08 17.73 4.86
C LYS A 69 -11.98 19.26 4.96
N ASP A 70 -12.34 19.84 6.11
CA ASP A 70 -12.42 21.27 6.33
C ASP A 70 -11.15 21.83 7.01
N THR A 71 -10.25 20.95 7.47
CA THR A 71 -8.94 21.29 8.03
C THR A 71 -8.00 21.82 6.94
N ASP A 72 -7.36 22.97 7.19
CA ASP A 72 -6.38 23.59 6.27
C ASP A 72 -5.24 22.60 5.97
N ILE A 73 -4.82 22.52 4.71
CA ILE A 73 -3.79 21.57 4.26
C ILE A 73 -2.46 21.74 5.00
N ASN A 74 -2.13 22.97 5.42
CA ASN A 74 -0.88 23.27 6.14
C ASN A 74 -0.91 22.81 7.61
N ASP A 75 -2.11 22.59 8.16
CA ASP A 75 -2.29 22.09 9.53
C ASP A 75 -2.34 20.55 9.59
N ARG A 76 -2.35 19.88 8.42
CA ARG A 76 -2.40 18.42 8.35
C ARG A 76 -1.02 17.82 8.55
N GLN A 77 -0.97 16.76 9.34
CA GLN A 77 0.23 15.99 9.60
C GLN A 77 0.15 14.64 8.88
N PHE A 78 1.29 14.18 8.35
CA PHE A 78 1.40 12.88 7.72
C PHE A 78 1.18 11.75 8.74
N ILE A 79 0.43 10.72 8.35
CA ILE A 79 0.21 9.49 9.13
C ILE A 79 0.88 8.30 8.44
N GLU A 80 0.46 8.05 7.21
CA GLU A 80 1.02 7.00 6.36
C GLU A 80 0.70 7.31 4.90
N ASN A 81 1.36 6.60 3.98
CA ASN A 81 0.90 6.52 2.60
C ASN A 81 0.88 5.07 2.11
N MET A 82 0.13 4.85 1.04
CA MET A 82 0.08 3.62 0.27
C MET A 82 0.12 3.98 -1.21
N GLN A 83 1.01 3.37 -1.97
CA GLN A 83 1.15 3.57 -3.40
C GLN A 83 1.04 2.23 -4.13
N PHE A 84 0.19 2.15 -5.15
CA PHE A 84 0.14 1.01 -6.07
C PHE A 84 1.01 1.26 -7.31
N VAL A 85 1.74 0.23 -7.71
CA VAL A 85 2.70 0.24 -8.81
C VAL A 85 2.48 -0.99 -9.69
N SER A 86 2.41 -0.79 -11.00
CA SER A 86 2.37 -1.85 -11.99
C SER A 86 3.71 -2.57 -12.07
N MET A 87 3.67 -3.89 -12.26
CA MET A 87 4.84 -4.71 -12.57
C MET A 87 4.45 -5.83 -13.54
N VAL A 88 5.45 -6.46 -14.14
CA VAL A 88 5.26 -7.67 -14.94
C VAL A 88 5.96 -8.81 -14.22
N LEU A 89 5.19 -9.84 -13.89
CA LEU A 89 5.71 -11.11 -13.36
C LEU A 89 5.68 -12.16 -14.46
N PRO A 90 6.79 -12.88 -14.70
CA PRO A 90 6.78 -14.03 -15.59
C PRO A 90 5.66 -15.01 -15.23
N LEU A 91 5.02 -15.57 -16.27
CA LEU A 91 4.11 -16.69 -16.08
C LEU A 91 4.91 -17.93 -15.68
N GLY A 92 4.31 -18.77 -14.86
CA GLY A 92 4.91 -19.97 -14.28
C GLY A 92 3.97 -20.58 -13.27
N GLU A 93 4.41 -21.64 -12.60
CA GLU A 93 3.62 -22.24 -11.53
C GLU A 93 3.39 -21.21 -10.40
N PRO A 94 2.22 -21.21 -9.73
CA PRO A 94 1.91 -20.21 -8.70
C PRO A 94 3.00 -20.06 -7.63
N GLU A 95 3.60 -21.18 -7.19
CA GLU A 95 4.69 -21.18 -6.21
C GLU A 95 5.95 -20.47 -6.73
N GLU A 96 6.30 -20.68 -8.00
CA GLU A 96 7.45 -20.02 -8.64
C GLU A 96 7.20 -18.52 -8.77
N ARG A 97 5.97 -18.12 -9.14
CA ARG A 97 5.59 -16.71 -9.24
C ARG A 97 5.71 -16.00 -7.89
N ILE A 98 5.26 -16.65 -6.80
CA ILE A 98 5.40 -16.14 -5.44
C ILE A 98 6.87 -16.05 -5.01
N ALA A 99 7.70 -17.03 -5.36
CA ALA A 99 9.13 -17.00 -5.05
C ALA A 99 9.86 -15.85 -5.78
N VAL A 100 9.58 -15.66 -7.08
CA VAL A 100 10.11 -14.53 -7.89
C VAL A 100 9.67 -13.20 -7.30
N LEU A 101 8.38 -13.06 -6.99
CA LEU A 101 7.84 -11.86 -6.38
C LEU A 101 8.50 -11.56 -5.02
N THR A 102 8.71 -12.59 -4.20
CA THR A 102 9.41 -12.45 -2.92
C THR A 102 10.83 -11.94 -3.11
N GLY A 103 11.57 -12.46 -4.08
CA GLY A 103 12.90 -11.97 -4.44
C GLY A 103 12.88 -10.51 -4.88
N LEU A 104 11.97 -10.17 -5.80
CA LEU A 104 11.81 -8.81 -6.34
C LEU A 104 11.51 -7.80 -5.22
N LEU A 105 10.53 -8.09 -4.35
CA LEU A 105 10.14 -7.16 -3.30
C LEU A 105 11.26 -6.96 -2.26
N ARG A 106 11.91 -8.05 -1.82
CA ARG A 106 12.95 -8.01 -0.79
C ARG A 106 14.23 -7.32 -1.28
N ASN A 107 14.62 -7.56 -2.54
CA ASN A 107 15.93 -7.14 -3.03
C ASN A 107 15.86 -5.87 -3.86
N ASP A 108 14.85 -5.69 -4.70
CA ASP A 108 14.82 -4.58 -5.64
C ASP A 108 13.92 -3.46 -5.12
N VAL A 109 12.68 -3.80 -4.76
CA VAL A 109 11.70 -2.79 -4.30
C VAL A 109 12.11 -2.21 -2.96
N PHE A 110 12.47 -3.04 -1.97
CA PHE A 110 12.92 -2.54 -0.67
C PHE A 110 14.12 -1.60 -0.80
N ASN A 111 15.14 -2.00 -1.57
CA ASN A 111 16.35 -1.20 -1.74
C ASN A 111 16.08 0.10 -2.49
N SER A 112 15.19 0.09 -3.49
CA SER A 112 14.77 1.28 -4.22
C SER A 112 13.97 2.24 -3.31
N ALA A 113 12.94 1.72 -2.62
CA ALA A 113 12.09 2.50 -1.73
C ALA A 113 12.84 3.13 -0.55
N THR A 114 13.94 2.50 -0.12
CA THR A 114 14.76 2.93 1.01
C THR A 114 16.12 3.49 0.60
N ALA A 115 16.34 3.78 -0.69
CA ALA A 115 17.67 4.16 -1.21
C ALA A 115 18.24 5.42 -0.55
N ALA A 116 17.37 6.40 -0.30
CA ALA A 116 17.74 7.73 0.22
C ALA A 116 17.84 7.80 1.75
N TYR A 117 17.54 6.71 2.46
CA TYR A 117 17.39 6.73 3.92
C TYR A 117 18.48 5.93 4.64
N GLU A 118 18.76 6.35 5.87
CA GLU A 118 19.71 5.69 6.75
C GLU A 118 19.04 4.63 7.63
N GLN A 119 19.87 3.77 8.24
CA GLN A 119 19.44 2.73 9.20
C GLN A 119 18.30 1.84 8.69
N LYS A 120 18.30 1.58 7.37
CA LYS A 120 17.33 0.69 6.75
C LYS A 120 17.57 -0.76 7.15
N GLU A 121 16.49 -1.45 7.46
CA GLU A 121 16.52 -2.85 7.86
C GLU A 121 15.31 -3.58 7.31
N LEU A 122 15.56 -4.72 6.67
CA LEU A 122 14.51 -5.65 6.27
C LEU A 122 14.14 -6.52 7.48
N LEU A 123 12.90 -6.41 7.94
CA LEU A 123 12.43 -7.12 9.13
C LEU A 123 11.96 -8.54 8.80
N GLY A 124 11.37 -8.74 7.62
CA GLY A 124 10.93 -10.05 7.19
C GLY A 124 10.05 -10.05 5.95
N SER A 125 9.64 -11.24 5.56
CA SER A 125 8.64 -11.45 4.52
C SER A 125 7.81 -12.69 4.84
N ARG A 126 6.56 -12.71 4.42
CA ARG A 126 5.66 -13.86 4.53
C ARG A 126 4.79 -13.98 3.29
N ASN A 127 4.36 -15.20 3.01
CA ASN A 127 3.23 -15.44 2.12
C ASN A 127 1.96 -15.27 2.95
N ALA A 128 0.98 -14.55 2.42
CA ALA A 128 -0.29 -14.29 3.08
C ALA A 128 -1.43 -14.43 2.06
N LYS A 129 -2.67 -14.27 2.55
CA LYS A 129 -3.85 -14.19 1.69
C LYS A 129 -4.58 -12.87 1.89
N ILE A 130 -5.02 -12.27 0.79
CA ILE A 130 -5.94 -11.14 0.76
C ILE A 130 -7.11 -11.54 -0.13
N GLY A 131 -8.29 -11.71 0.47
CA GLY A 131 -9.39 -12.42 -0.19
C GLY A 131 -8.94 -13.81 -0.63
N ASP A 132 -9.15 -14.12 -1.91
CA ASP A 132 -8.72 -15.39 -2.52
C ASP A 132 -7.29 -15.34 -3.12
N LEU A 133 -6.62 -14.18 -3.09
CA LEU A 133 -5.30 -14.01 -3.69
C LEU A 133 -4.19 -14.41 -2.71
N ASP A 134 -3.27 -15.25 -3.17
CA ASP A 134 -1.98 -15.45 -2.53
C ASP A 134 -1.08 -14.25 -2.79
N VAL A 135 -0.59 -13.62 -1.72
CA VAL A 135 0.21 -12.41 -1.77
C VAL A 135 1.53 -12.60 -1.04
N VAL A 136 2.49 -11.74 -1.37
CA VAL A 136 3.75 -11.62 -0.64
C VAL A 136 3.72 -10.32 0.16
N ASP A 137 3.90 -10.41 1.48
CA ASP A 137 3.96 -9.27 2.40
C ASP A 137 5.39 -9.15 2.95
N VAL A 138 6.06 -8.04 2.64
CA VAL A 138 7.45 -7.76 3.01
C VAL A 138 7.47 -6.50 3.86
N VAL A 139 8.11 -6.59 5.02
CA VAL A 139 8.18 -5.49 5.98
C VAL A 139 9.62 -5.14 6.26
N GLY A 140 9.90 -3.84 6.27
CA GLY A 140 11.16 -3.25 6.69
C GLY A 140 10.94 -1.98 7.48
N ARG A 141 12.04 -1.31 7.80
CA ARG A 141 12.04 0.01 8.43
C ARG A 141 13.21 0.84 7.95
N TYR A 142 13.11 2.15 8.12
CA TYR A 142 14.21 3.09 7.96
C TYR A 142 13.98 4.32 8.85
N ILE A 143 15.00 5.17 8.99
CA ILE A 143 14.87 6.47 9.66
C ILE A 143 14.80 7.56 8.60
N ASP A 144 13.66 8.25 8.56
CA ASP A 144 13.50 9.51 7.84
C ASP A 144 14.04 10.65 8.71
N PRO A 145 14.89 11.55 8.18
CA PRO A 145 15.48 12.63 8.98
C PRO A 145 14.45 13.65 9.50
N ASP A 146 13.34 13.82 8.79
CA ASP A 146 12.31 14.81 9.14
C ASP A 146 11.15 14.17 9.92
N LEU A 147 10.85 12.90 9.64
CA LEU A 147 9.70 12.20 10.23
C LEU A 147 10.08 11.21 11.35
N GLY A 148 11.32 10.73 11.39
CA GLY A 148 11.77 9.72 12.34
C GLY A 148 11.56 8.28 11.84
N LEU A 149 11.19 7.36 12.74
CA LEU A 149 11.07 5.94 12.40
C LEU A 149 9.86 5.69 11.48
N VAL A 150 10.12 5.09 10.32
CA VAL A 150 9.10 4.70 9.34
C VAL A 150 9.16 3.19 9.11
N TYR A 151 8.01 2.53 9.19
CA TYR A 151 7.85 1.17 8.69
C TYR A 151 7.51 1.22 7.20
N VAL A 152 8.22 0.43 6.41
CA VAL A 152 7.89 0.22 5.00
C VAL A 152 7.26 -1.16 4.84
N ARG A 153 6.04 -1.22 4.32
CA ARG A 153 5.34 -2.46 4.01
C ARG A 153 5.09 -2.54 2.50
N MET A 154 5.54 -3.63 1.90
CA MET A 154 5.33 -3.90 0.48
C MET A 154 4.49 -5.14 0.33
N VAL A 155 3.34 -5.03 -0.35
CA VAL A 155 2.49 -6.18 -0.63
C VAL A 155 2.38 -6.37 -2.13
N GLY A 156 2.84 -7.51 -2.61
CA GLY A 156 2.74 -7.89 -4.02
C GLY A 156 1.53 -8.77 -4.29
N PHE A 157 0.81 -8.45 -5.35
CA PHE A 157 -0.40 -9.10 -5.82
C PHE A 157 -0.12 -9.71 -7.19
N PRO A 158 0.19 -11.02 -7.28
CA PRO A 158 0.23 -11.70 -8.57
C PRO A 158 -1.16 -11.74 -9.17
N ASN A 159 -1.29 -11.34 -10.44
CA ASN A 159 -2.52 -11.52 -11.18
C ASN A 159 -2.66 -13.00 -11.61
N PRO A 160 -3.73 -13.71 -11.21
CA PRO A 160 -3.93 -15.10 -11.62
C PRO A 160 -4.14 -15.26 -13.13
N ASP A 161 -4.68 -14.24 -13.80
CA ASP A 161 -5.13 -14.32 -15.19
C ASP A 161 -4.08 -13.86 -16.20
N GLY A 162 -2.95 -13.33 -15.74
CA GLY A 162 -1.92 -12.79 -16.65
C GLY A 162 -0.59 -12.43 -15.99
N PRO A 163 0.39 -11.99 -16.80
CA PRO A 163 1.71 -11.58 -16.32
C PRO A 163 1.69 -10.20 -15.64
N ASP A 164 0.75 -9.33 -16.02
CA ASP A 164 0.61 -7.99 -15.46
C ASP A 164 0.10 -8.06 -14.04
N ALA A 165 0.88 -7.55 -13.10
CA ALA A 165 0.65 -7.66 -11.67
C ALA A 165 0.81 -6.28 -11.01
N VAL A 166 0.43 -6.20 -9.74
CA VAL A 166 0.49 -4.95 -8.97
C VAL A 166 1.24 -5.22 -7.67
N PHE A 167 2.04 -4.27 -7.22
CA PHE A 167 2.49 -4.26 -5.83
C PHE A 167 2.19 -2.92 -5.19
N SER A 168 2.10 -2.93 -3.87
CA SER A 168 1.99 -1.73 -3.06
C SER A 168 3.29 -1.43 -2.34
N VAL A 169 3.54 -0.15 -2.08
CA VAL A 169 4.55 0.33 -1.13
C VAL A 169 3.83 1.26 -0.16
N SER A 170 3.87 0.94 1.12
CA SER A 170 3.28 1.75 2.18
C SER A 170 4.36 2.23 3.13
N ASN A 171 4.38 3.53 3.41
CA ASN A 171 5.27 4.13 4.40
C ASN A 171 4.42 4.59 5.60
N ILE A 172 4.71 4.05 6.77
CA ILE A 172 3.86 4.15 7.95
C ILE A 172 4.68 4.79 9.07
N LEU A 173 4.26 5.97 9.52
CA LEU A 173 4.99 6.72 10.52
C LEU A 173 4.80 6.10 11.91
N ALA A 174 5.86 5.53 12.48
CA ALA A 174 5.76 4.72 13.69
C ALA A 174 5.22 5.50 14.90
N GLU A 175 5.54 6.79 15.03
CA GLU A 175 5.06 7.63 16.14
C GLU A 175 3.52 7.82 16.15
N ARG A 176 2.85 7.52 15.04
CA ARG A 176 1.40 7.70 14.89
C ARG A 176 0.59 6.50 15.35
N PHE A 177 1.23 5.39 15.70
CA PHE A 177 0.56 4.15 16.08
C PHE A 177 1.17 3.57 17.35
N ASP A 178 0.38 2.80 18.08
CA ASP A 178 0.82 1.99 19.22
C ASP A 178 1.00 0.54 18.77
N PHE A 179 1.98 0.29 17.92
CA PHE A 179 2.26 -1.07 17.46
C PHE A 179 2.83 -1.92 18.59
N THR A 180 2.22 -3.08 18.79
CA THR A 180 2.69 -4.15 19.67
C THR A 180 3.41 -5.23 18.86
N SER A 181 3.10 -5.36 17.57
CA SER A 181 3.74 -6.28 16.63
C SER A 181 3.68 -5.75 15.19
N LEU A 182 4.40 -6.41 14.26
CA LEU A 182 4.28 -6.10 12.83
C LEU A 182 2.94 -6.53 12.23
N ASP A 183 2.22 -7.44 12.89
CA ASP A 183 0.89 -7.84 12.44
C ASP A 183 -0.09 -6.66 12.56
N ASP A 184 0.19 -5.72 13.48
CA ASP A 184 -0.66 -4.55 13.66
C ASP A 184 -0.68 -3.60 12.44
N LEU A 185 0.28 -3.75 11.51
CA LEU A 185 0.32 -3.00 10.26
C LEU A 185 -0.89 -3.29 9.35
N GLU A 186 -1.57 -4.42 9.53
CA GLU A 186 -2.81 -4.71 8.79
C GLU A 186 -3.98 -3.85 9.25
N PHE A 187 -3.87 -3.24 10.43
CA PHE A 187 -4.91 -2.41 10.99
C PHE A 187 -4.80 -0.95 10.63
N THR A 188 -3.70 -0.49 10.02
CA THR A 188 -3.58 0.90 9.53
C THR A 188 -4.59 1.19 8.41
N GLY A 189 -4.78 2.46 8.04
CA GLY A 189 -5.62 2.84 6.90
C GLY A 189 -5.13 2.19 5.59
N GLY A 190 -3.81 2.16 5.38
CA GLY A 190 -3.19 1.42 4.28
C GLY A 190 -3.41 -0.09 4.39
N GLY A 191 -3.22 -0.67 5.58
CA GLY A 191 -3.46 -2.09 5.83
C GLY A 191 -4.89 -2.54 5.53
N LYS A 192 -5.87 -1.77 5.99
CA LYS A 192 -7.29 -2.00 5.68
C LYS A 192 -7.59 -1.84 4.20
N ALA A 193 -6.99 -0.85 3.54
CA ALA A 193 -7.16 -0.70 2.10
C ALA A 193 -6.65 -1.91 1.32
N LEU A 194 -5.44 -2.38 1.64
CA LEU A 194 -4.87 -3.58 1.03
C LEU A 194 -5.72 -4.82 1.30
N SER A 195 -6.32 -4.95 2.48
CA SER A 195 -7.17 -6.11 2.83
C SER A 195 -8.42 -6.27 1.95
N SER A 196 -8.80 -5.21 1.22
CA SER A 196 -9.95 -5.19 0.32
C SER A 196 -9.57 -5.24 -1.17
N PHE A 197 -8.28 -5.42 -1.47
CA PHE A 197 -7.79 -5.47 -2.84
C PHE A 197 -8.41 -6.65 -3.60
N GLU A 198 -8.88 -6.39 -4.82
CA GLU A 198 -9.38 -7.41 -5.73
C GLU A 198 -9.07 -7.01 -7.18
N TYR A 199 -8.59 -7.97 -7.98
CA TYR A 199 -8.52 -7.80 -9.42
C TYR A 199 -9.92 -7.74 -10.04
N ILE A 200 -10.13 -6.83 -10.99
CA ILE A 200 -11.35 -6.80 -11.79
C ILE A 200 -11.17 -7.84 -12.89
N LYS A 201 -12.01 -8.88 -12.87
CA LYS A 201 -12.01 -9.89 -13.92
C LYS A 201 -12.38 -9.24 -15.27
N PRO A 202 -11.69 -9.60 -16.36
CA PRO A 202 -12.03 -9.13 -17.70
C PRO A 202 -13.43 -9.60 -18.15
#